data_AF-A0A2M8FB93-F1
#
_entry.id   AF-A0A2M8FB93-F1
#
_cell.length_a   1.000
_cell.length_b   1.000
_cell.length_c   1.000
_cell.angle_alpha   90.00
_cell.angle_beta   90.00
_cell.angle_gamma   90.00
#
_symmetry.space_group_name_H-M   'P 1'
#
loop_
_entity.id
_entity.type
_entity.pdbx_description
1 polymer ?
#
loop_
_entity_poly.entity_id
_entity_poly.type
_entity_poly.pdbx_seq_one_letter_code
_entity_poly.pdbx_strand_id
1 'polypeptide(L)'
;MSKKEFRILFSDKEWFPDHPAQNACGFKDLVDHKNVSIVAYFVIDGYADGLARICVSFDDIETDNQRKFIFENQLSELKKKYGQPLYTKLLDKNGLPEHQMSELDVWINENSVISAVLTLSEDGSLQPNINISFGDKINDPISKEWLWIENKVTGRNLHIEKTLDIVFSSTRTMPARFSTSGDRRQSFCVSFSPLKHDADEEMAAQAYGAINFYLSNEKRGYELDQKTFHSVLMIGEDLMLGSFILTKFKEENSFGNIKQAIINHRLDNLEKTVPNLKAVLIEKEVENYFQHCVDFGRDTAQK
;
A
#
# COMPACT_ATOMS: atom_id res chain seq x y z
N MET A 1 -10.57 -12.43 17.91
CA MET A 1 -11.27 -13.62 18.45
C MET A 1 -10.32 -14.78 18.41
N SER A 2 -10.18 -15.53 19.50
CA SER A 2 -9.32 -16.70 19.61
C SER A 2 -9.99 -17.99 19.14
N LYS A 3 -9.19 -19.04 18.87
CA LYS A 3 -9.69 -20.37 18.49
C LYS A 3 -10.65 -20.94 19.54
N LYS A 4 -10.36 -20.72 20.82
CA LYS A 4 -11.21 -21.14 21.93
C LYS A 4 -12.55 -20.40 21.94
N GLU A 5 -12.53 -19.08 21.79
CA GLU A 5 -13.76 -18.26 21.72
C GLU A 5 -14.61 -18.65 20.51
N PHE A 6 -13.99 -18.89 19.36
CA PHE A 6 -14.68 -19.35 18.16
C PHE A 6 -15.39 -20.69 18.38
N ARG A 7 -14.72 -21.65 19.04
CA ARG A 7 -15.33 -22.94 19.41
C ARG A 7 -16.49 -22.80 20.39
N ILE A 8 -16.41 -21.85 21.33
CA ILE A 8 -17.52 -21.55 22.25
C ILE A 8 -18.69 -20.94 21.50
N LEU A 9 -18.43 -20.03 20.56
CA LEU A 9 -19.47 -19.35 19.78
C LEU A 9 -20.28 -20.33 18.92
N PHE A 10 -19.63 -21.38 18.39
CA PHE A 10 -20.23 -22.42 17.56
C PHE A 10 -20.27 -23.78 18.25
N SER A 11 -20.53 -23.79 19.57
CA SER A 11 -20.50 -25.02 20.38
C SER A 11 -21.56 -26.05 19.99
N ASP A 12 -22.61 -25.62 19.28
CA ASP A 12 -23.72 -26.43 18.79
C ASP A 12 -23.41 -27.15 17.47
N LYS A 13 -22.29 -26.82 16.82
CA LYS A 13 -21.95 -27.33 15.48
C LYS A 13 -21.19 -28.66 15.52
N GLU A 14 -21.29 -29.39 14.42
CA GLU A 14 -20.53 -30.63 14.19
C GLU A 14 -19.13 -30.28 13.66
N TRP A 15 -18.13 -30.38 14.54
CA TRP A 15 -16.75 -30.00 14.26
C TRP A 15 -15.98 -31.06 13.47
N PHE A 16 -15.15 -30.60 12.54
CA PHE A 16 -14.11 -31.43 11.93
C PHE A 16 -13.01 -31.75 12.94
N PRO A 17 -12.29 -32.88 12.77
CA PRO A 17 -11.02 -33.09 13.44
C PRO A 17 -10.05 -31.94 13.14
N ASP A 18 -9.29 -31.49 14.14
CA ASP A 18 -8.25 -30.49 13.93
C ASP A 18 -7.18 -31.05 12.98
N HIS A 19 -6.86 -30.30 11.92
CA HIS A 19 -5.77 -30.66 11.03
C HIS A 19 -4.42 -30.49 11.76
N PRO A 20 -3.53 -31.49 11.78
CA PRO A 20 -2.36 -31.49 12.66
C PRO A 20 -1.34 -30.38 12.36
N ALA A 21 -1.32 -29.86 11.13
CA ALA A 21 -0.36 -28.86 10.69
C ALA A 21 -0.95 -27.47 10.44
N GLN A 22 -2.27 -27.30 10.55
CA GLN A 22 -2.92 -26.01 10.27
C GLN A 22 -3.53 -25.48 11.56
N ASN A 23 -3.21 -24.24 11.91
CA ASN A 23 -3.86 -23.56 13.03
C ASN A 23 -5.28 -23.13 12.63
N ALA A 24 -6.16 -24.11 12.49
CA ALA A 24 -7.52 -23.95 11.99
C ALA A 24 -8.49 -24.85 12.76
N CYS A 25 -9.77 -24.51 12.70
CA CYS A 25 -10.86 -25.41 13.06
C CYS A 25 -12.05 -25.13 12.15
N GLY A 26 -12.87 -26.14 11.89
CA GLY A 26 -14.05 -25.97 11.07
C GLY A 26 -15.18 -26.90 11.46
N PHE A 27 -16.35 -26.65 10.87
CA PHE A 27 -17.58 -27.39 11.11
C PHE A 27 -18.45 -27.39 9.85
N LYS A 28 -19.45 -28.27 9.82
CA LYS A 28 -20.50 -28.26 8.78
C LYS A 28 -21.65 -27.34 9.16
N ASP A 29 -22.21 -26.65 8.17
CA ASP A 29 -23.42 -25.84 8.33
C ASP A 29 -24.26 -25.81 7.05
N LEU A 30 -25.35 -25.04 7.07
CA LEU A 30 -26.22 -24.78 5.94
C LEU A 30 -26.24 -23.29 5.59
N VAL A 31 -25.95 -22.97 4.33
CA VAL A 31 -26.11 -21.61 3.75
C VAL A 31 -27.00 -21.73 2.52
N ASP A 32 -28.11 -20.98 2.47
CA ASP A 32 -29.09 -21.03 1.38
C ASP A 32 -29.56 -22.46 1.03
N HIS A 33 -29.79 -23.28 2.05
CA HIS A 33 -30.15 -24.69 1.92
C HIS A 33 -29.09 -25.57 1.22
N LYS A 34 -27.84 -25.12 1.17
CA LYS A 34 -26.69 -25.89 0.69
C LYS A 34 -25.77 -26.26 1.85
N ASN A 35 -25.28 -27.49 1.84
CA ASN A 35 -24.26 -27.94 2.77
C ASN A 35 -22.98 -27.14 2.51
N VAL A 36 -22.40 -26.62 3.59
CA VAL A 36 -21.12 -25.94 3.53
C VAL A 36 -20.18 -26.45 4.62
N SER A 37 -18.90 -26.45 4.30
CA SER A 37 -17.81 -26.56 5.25
C SER A 37 -17.30 -25.16 5.57
N ILE A 38 -17.36 -24.78 6.85
CA ILE A 38 -16.85 -23.50 7.34
C ILE A 38 -15.54 -23.77 8.07
N VAL A 39 -14.45 -23.17 7.59
CA VAL A 39 -13.11 -23.31 8.18
C VAL A 39 -12.58 -21.95 8.60
N ALA A 40 -12.28 -21.83 9.89
CA ALA A 40 -11.63 -20.65 10.47
C ALA A 40 -10.13 -20.91 10.64
N TYR A 41 -9.31 -19.99 10.15
CA TYR A 41 -7.86 -20.00 10.26
C TYR A 41 -7.39 -18.91 11.23
N PHE A 42 -6.40 -19.25 12.05
CA PHE A 42 -5.88 -18.39 13.10
C PHE A 42 -4.39 -18.17 12.93
N VAL A 43 -3.93 -16.95 13.19
CA VAL A 43 -2.52 -16.60 13.24
C VAL A 43 -2.08 -16.42 14.68
N ILE A 44 -0.83 -16.80 14.98
CA ILE A 44 -0.26 -16.62 16.32
C ILE A 44 0.14 -15.15 16.46
N ASP A 45 -0.51 -14.44 17.38
CA ASP A 45 -0.16 -13.06 17.74
C ASP A 45 0.36 -13.01 19.18
N GLY A 46 1.68 -13.19 19.33
CA GLY A 46 2.44 -13.06 20.59
C GLY A 46 2.09 -14.08 21.68
N TYR A 47 0.86 -14.03 22.19
CA TYR A 47 0.37 -14.80 23.34
C TYR A 47 -0.97 -15.52 23.08
N ALA A 48 -1.66 -15.27 21.97
CA ALA A 48 -2.92 -15.94 21.63
C ALA A 48 -3.12 -16.10 20.12
N ASP A 49 -3.95 -17.08 19.74
CA ASP A 49 -4.47 -17.23 18.39
C ASP A 49 -5.42 -16.08 18.06
N GLY A 50 -5.21 -15.40 16.94
CA GLY A 50 -6.13 -14.40 16.38
C GLY A 50 -6.79 -14.93 15.11
N LEU A 51 -8.12 -14.91 15.05
CA LEU A 51 -8.88 -15.26 13.84
C LEU A 51 -8.46 -14.34 12.70
N ALA A 52 -7.93 -14.95 11.63
CA ALA A 52 -7.42 -14.25 10.46
C ALA A 52 -8.29 -14.46 9.24
N ARG A 53 -8.88 -15.65 9.06
CA ARG A 53 -9.65 -15.95 7.86
C ARG A 53 -10.79 -16.92 8.14
N ILE A 54 -11.92 -16.72 7.49
CA ILE A 54 -13.01 -17.70 7.40
C ILE A 54 -13.16 -18.09 5.93
N CYS A 55 -13.17 -19.39 5.65
CA CYS A 55 -13.46 -19.95 4.34
C CYS A 55 -14.78 -20.73 4.42
N VAL A 56 -15.67 -20.49 3.46
CA VAL A 56 -16.92 -21.22 3.27
C VAL A 56 -16.79 -21.98 1.96
N SER A 57 -16.80 -23.30 2.04
CA SER A 57 -16.71 -24.22 0.91
C SER A 57 -18.06 -24.90 0.71
N PHE A 58 -18.59 -24.91 -0.52
CA PHE A 58 -19.88 -25.56 -0.78
C PHE A 58 -19.68 -27.05 -1.11
N ASP A 59 -20.29 -27.90 -0.28
CA ASP A 59 -20.13 -29.34 -0.36
C ASP A 59 -21.24 -29.99 -1.19
N ASP A 60 -21.04 -31.27 -1.53
CA ASP A 60 -22.03 -32.14 -2.15
C ASP A 60 -22.61 -31.62 -3.48
N ILE A 61 -21.82 -30.84 -4.23
CA ILE A 61 -22.19 -30.41 -5.59
C ILE A 61 -21.62 -31.40 -6.60
N GLU A 62 -22.47 -32.06 -7.37
CA GLU A 62 -22.07 -33.14 -8.29
C GLU A 62 -21.55 -32.60 -9.63
N THR A 63 -22.20 -31.56 -10.17
CA THR A 63 -21.98 -31.12 -11.56
C THR A 63 -21.45 -29.70 -11.66
N ASP A 64 -20.65 -29.44 -12.70
CA ASP A 64 -20.14 -28.09 -12.99
C ASP A 64 -21.25 -27.08 -13.27
N ASN A 65 -22.36 -27.50 -13.89
CA ASN A 65 -23.53 -26.64 -14.10
C ASN A 65 -24.15 -26.17 -12.79
N GLN A 66 -24.27 -27.06 -11.80
CA GLN A 66 -24.73 -26.68 -10.46
C GLN A 66 -23.73 -25.75 -9.78
N ARG A 67 -22.42 -26.00 -9.94
CA ARG A 67 -21.38 -25.14 -9.36
C ARG A 67 -21.45 -23.72 -9.92
N LYS A 68 -21.52 -23.59 -11.24
CA LYS A 68 -21.69 -22.30 -11.93
C LYS A 68 -22.93 -21.56 -11.43
N PHE A 69 -24.08 -22.23 -11.37
CA PHE A 69 -25.33 -21.62 -10.90
C PHE A 69 -25.23 -21.11 -9.45
N ILE A 70 -24.69 -21.92 -8.54
CA ILE A 70 -24.51 -21.51 -7.14
C ILE A 70 -23.51 -20.35 -7.06
N PHE A 71 -22.40 -20.42 -7.78
CA PHE A 71 -21.38 -19.39 -7.79
C PHE A 71 -21.91 -18.06 -8.31
N GLU A 72 -22.65 -18.05 -9.42
CA GLU A 72 -23.29 -16.85 -9.97
C GLU A 72 -24.26 -16.20 -8.97
N ASN A 73 -25.03 -17.02 -8.24
CA ASN A 73 -25.92 -16.52 -7.20
C ASN A 73 -25.13 -15.87 -6.04
N GLN A 74 -24.06 -16.52 -5.58
CA GLN A 74 -23.20 -15.96 -4.53
C GLN A 74 -22.46 -14.70 -5.00
N LEU A 75 -21.99 -14.66 -6.24
CA LEU A 75 -21.39 -13.47 -6.85
C LEU A 75 -22.39 -12.32 -6.92
N SER A 76 -23.65 -12.59 -7.27
CA SER A 76 -24.71 -11.57 -7.30
C SER A 76 -24.91 -10.93 -5.92
N GLU A 77 -25.00 -11.74 -4.86
CA GLU A 77 -25.15 -11.25 -3.49
C GLU A 77 -23.91 -10.49 -3.00
N LEU A 78 -22.71 -10.99 -3.32
CA LEU A 78 -21.46 -10.27 -3.02
C LEU A 78 -21.40 -8.92 -3.75
N LYS A 79 -21.78 -8.87 -5.03
CA LYS A 79 -21.80 -7.63 -5.82
C LYS A 79 -22.82 -6.62 -5.29
N LYS A 80 -23.98 -7.10 -4.86
CA LYS A 80 -25.01 -6.27 -4.22
C LYS A 80 -24.52 -5.68 -2.89
N LYS A 81 -23.73 -6.44 -2.13
CA LYS A 81 -23.24 -6.02 -0.81
C LYS A 81 -21.97 -5.16 -0.86
N TYR A 82 -21.03 -5.48 -1.75
CA TYR A 82 -19.69 -4.91 -1.78
C TYR A 82 -19.35 -4.17 -3.08
N GLY A 83 -20.29 -4.06 -4.03
CA GLY A 83 -20.05 -3.46 -5.33
C GLY A 83 -19.30 -4.38 -6.29
N GLN A 84 -18.74 -3.82 -7.36
CA GLN A 84 -17.97 -4.62 -8.31
C GLN A 84 -16.65 -5.12 -7.69
N PRO A 85 -16.20 -6.34 -8.04
CA PRO A 85 -14.90 -6.84 -7.61
C PRO A 85 -13.79 -5.93 -8.16
N LEU A 86 -12.74 -5.77 -7.36
CA LEU A 86 -11.55 -5.03 -7.76
C LEU A 86 -10.73 -5.80 -8.79
N TYR A 87 -10.76 -7.13 -8.67
CA TYR A 87 -10.00 -8.04 -9.51
C TYR A 87 -10.88 -9.21 -9.90
N THR A 88 -10.99 -9.45 -11.22
CA THR A 88 -11.61 -10.64 -11.78
C THR A 88 -10.56 -11.33 -12.65
N LYS A 89 -10.30 -12.61 -12.40
CA LYS A 89 -9.38 -13.43 -13.19
C LYS A 89 -10.07 -14.70 -13.66
N LEU A 90 -10.12 -14.85 -14.98
CA LEU A 90 -10.32 -16.12 -15.64
C LEU A 90 -8.93 -16.70 -15.90
N LEU A 91 -8.62 -17.86 -15.33
CA LEU A 91 -7.26 -18.42 -15.35
C LEU A 91 -7.02 -19.30 -16.57
N ASP A 92 -5.78 -19.26 -17.05
CA ASP A 92 -5.31 -20.06 -18.18
C ASP A 92 -5.13 -21.53 -17.77
N LYS A 93 -5.55 -22.45 -18.63
CA LYS A 93 -5.71 -23.90 -18.37
C LYS A 93 -4.39 -24.68 -18.25
N ASN A 94 -3.26 -23.97 -18.30
CA ASN A 94 -1.92 -24.55 -18.42
C ASN A 94 -1.18 -24.72 -17.08
N GLY A 95 -1.86 -24.51 -15.93
CA GLY A 95 -1.31 -24.69 -14.59
C GLY A 95 -1.38 -26.14 -14.06
N LEU A 96 -0.70 -26.41 -12.94
CA LEU A 96 -0.82 -27.68 -12.22
C LEU A 96 -2.29 -27.93 -11.81
N PRO A 97 -2.83 -29.15 -11.96
CA PRO A 97 -4.25 -29.45 -11.67
C PRO A 97 -4.73 -29.07 -10.27
N GLU A 98 -3.85 -29.14 -9.28
CA GLU A 98 -4.11 -28.80 -7.87
C GLU A 98 -4.19 -27.29 -7.58
N HIS A 99 -3.84 -26.45 -8.56
CA HIS A 99 -3.90 -24.99 -8.47
C HIS A 99 -4.82 -24.39 -9.55
N GLN A 100 -5.57 -25.22 -10.27
CA GLN A 100 -6.52 -24.76 -11.26
C GLN A 100 -7.71 -24.11 -10.57
N MET A 101 -7.97 -22.86 -10.93
CA MET A 101 -9.19 -22.13 -10.62
C MET A 101 -9.79 -21.71 -11.95
N SER A 102 -11.10 -21.79 -12.07
CA SER A 102 -11.84 -21.40 -13.27
C SER A 102 -12.10 -19.89 -13.27
N GLU A 103 -12.51 -19.37 -12.11
CA GLU A 103 -12.83 -17.96 -11.91
C GLU A 103 -12.45 -17.53 -10.49
N LEU A 104 -11.97 -16.30 -10.38
CA LEU A 104 -11.64 -15.65 -9.13
C LEU A 104 -12.11 -14.20 -9.17
N ASP A 105 -12.91 -13.82 -8.19
CA ASP A 105 -13.28 -12.44 -7.90
C ASP A 105 -12.77 -12.01 -6.52
N VAL A 106 -12.18 -10.82 -6.44
CA VAL A 106 -11.64 -10.27 -5.19
C VAL A 106 -12.19 -8.88 -4.92
N TRP A 107 -12.72 -8.67 -3.72
CA TRP A 107 -13.04 -7.36 -3.17
C TRP A 107 -12.07 -7.02 -2.04
N ILE A 108 -11.73 -5.75 -1.93
CA ILE A 108 -10.90 -5.25 -0.85
C ILE A 108 -11.63 -4.05 -0.25
N ASN A 109 -11.82 -4.09 1.06
CA ASN A 109 -12.38 -2.98 1.82
C ASN A 109 -11.38 -2.49 2.88
N GLU A 110 -11.84 -1.69 3.83
CA GLU A 110 -10.98 -1.09 4.87
C GLU A 110 -10.27 -2.16 5.71
N ASN A 111 -10.97 -3.25 6.07
CA ASN A 111 -10.50 -4.22 7.07
C ASN A 111 -10.36 -5.65 6.54
N SER A 112 -10.84 -5.93 5.33
CA SER A 112 -10.91 -7.30 4.82
C SER A 112 -10.63 -7.42 3.34
N VAL A 113 -10.11 -8.59 2.96
CA VAL A 113 -10.08 -9.09 1.59
C VAL A 113 -11.12 -10.20 1.49
N ILE A 114 -12.01 -10.09 0.51
CA ILE A 114 -13.06 -11.05 0.23
C ILE A 114 -12.72 -11.69 -1.11
N SER A 115 -12.66 -13.01 -1.18
CA SER A 115 -12.40 -13.73 -2.43
C SER A 115 -13.46 -14.78 -2.68
N ALA A 116 -14.02 -14.78 -3.89
CA ALA A 116 -14.90 -15.82 -4.39
C ALA A 116 -14.17 -16.60 -5.48
N VAL A 117 -14.05 -17.93 -5.31
CA VAL A 117 -13.33 -18.82 -6.21
C VAL A 117 -14.28 -19.89 -6.71
N LEU A 118 -14.29 -20.06 -8.03
CA LEU A 118 -14.91 -21.19 -8.71
C LEU A 118 -13.82 -22.10 -9.28
N THR A 119 -13.95 -23.40 -9.03
CA THR A 119 -13.11 -24.43 -9.62
C THR A 119 -14.00 -25.51 -10.23
N LEU A 120 -13.82 -25.77 -11.53
CA LEU A 120 -14.62 -26.71 -12.30
C LEU A 120 -13.83 -27.96 -12.70
N SER A 121 -14.55 -29.07 -12.85
CA SER A 121 -13.97 -30.32 -13.36
C SER A 121 -13.56 -30.20 -14.83
N GLU A 122 -14.34 -29.49 -15.65
CA GLU A 122 -14.07 -29.29 -17.08
C GLU A 122 -12.75 -28.56 -17.37
N ASP A 123 -12.18 -27.89 -16.36
CA ASP A 123 -10.89 -27.21 -16.46
C ASP A 123 -9.70 -28.08 -16.05
N GLY A 124 -9.96 -29.33 -15.61
CA GLY A 124 -8.93 -30.32 -15.26
C GLY A 124 -8.67 -30.46 -13.75
N SER A 125 -9.43 -29.76 -12.90
CA SER A 125 -9.22 -29.81 -11.45
C SER A 125 -9.63 -31.14 -10.85
N LEU A 126 -8.79 -31.64 -9.94
CA LEU A 126 -9.07 -32.84 -9.15
C LEU A 126 -10.01 -32.56 -7.95
N GLN A 127 -10.20 -31.28 -7.61
CA GLN A 127 -10.99 -30.85 -6.45
C GLN A 127 -11.92 -29.69 -6.84
N PRO A 128 -12.93 -29.93 -7.69
CA PRO A 128 -13.88 -28.91 -8.12
C PRO A 128 -14.72 -28.43 -6.93
N ASN A 129 -14.81 -27.12 -6.75
CA ASN A 129 -15.44 -26.54 -5.57
C ASN A 129 -15.83 -25.06 -5.80
N ILE A 130 -16.64 -24.53 -4.90
CA ILE A 130 -16.89 -23.10 -4.73
C ILE A 130 -16.38 -22.70 -3.35
N ASN A 131 -15.53 -21.67 -3.30
CA ASN A 131 -14.99 -21.15 -2.04
C ASN A 131 -15.25 -19.65 -1.93
N ILE A 132 -15.80 -19.23 -0.80
CA ILE A 132 -15.91 -17.82 -0.43
C ILE A 132 -15.08 -17.62 0.83
N SER A 133 -14.09 -16.75 0.77
CA SER A 133 -13.22 -16.44 1.91
C SER A 133 -13.34 -14.99 2.33
N PHE A 134 -13.30 -14.78 3.64
CA PHE A 134 -13.20 -13.48 4.30
C PHE A 134 -11.92 -13.48 5.12
N GLY A 135 -10.91 -12.75 4.64
CA GLY A 135 -9.62 -12.61 5.30
C GLY A 135 -9.44 -11.22 5.91
N ASP A 136 -8.81 -11.16 7.08
CA ASP A 136 -8.35 -9.93 7.69
C ASP A 136 -7.24 -9.31 6.83
N LYS A 137 -7.43 -8.04 6.45
CA LYS A 137 -6.53 -7.35 5.51
C LYS A 137 -5.07 -7.33 5.98
N ILE A 138 -4.85 -7.25 7.29
CA ILE A 138 -3.54 -7.00 7.90
C ILE A 138 -2.91 -8.28 8.43
N ASN A 139 -3.70 -9.24 8.89
CA ASN A 139 -3.22 -10.38 9.65
C ASN A 139 -3.20 -11.67 8.84
N ASP A 140 -4.11 -11.82 7.87
CA ASP A 140 -4.18 -13.01 7.02
C ASP A 140 -3.06 -13.03 5.96
N PRO A 141 -2.17 -14.04 5.96
CA PRO A 141 -1.07 -14.13 5.00
C PRO A 141 -1.52 -14.10 3.55
N ILE A 142 -2.63 -14.75 3.22
CA ILE A 142 -3.16 -14.77 1.85
C ILE A 142 -3.72 -13.39 1.48
N SER A 143 -4.42 -12.70 2.38
CA SER A 143 -4.89 -11.33 2.14
C SER A 143 -3.74 -10.36 1.86
N LYS A 144 -2.58 -10.52 2.54
CA LYS A 144 -1.38 -9.71 2.26
C LYS A 144 -0.87 -9.88 0.83
N GLU A 145 -0.96 -11.08 0.26
CA GLU A 145 -0.59 -11.31 -1.14
C GLU A 145 -1.53 -10.56 -2.10
N TRP A 146 -2.82 -10.46 -1.78
CA TRP A 146 -3.79 -9.70 -2.58
C TRP A 146 -3.58 -8.18 -2.52
N LEU A 147 -3.08 -7.64 -1.40
CA LEU A 147 -2.74 -6.22 -1.30
C LEU A 147 -1.64 -5.79 -2.29
N TRP A 148 -0.72 -6.69 -2.61
CA TRP A 148 0.28 -6.42 -3.64
C TRP A 148 -0.37 -6.28 -5.04
N ILE A 149 -1.45 -7.02 -5.30
CA ILE A 149 -2.22 -6.95 -6.56
C ILE A 149 -3.11 -5.70 -6.58
N GLU A 150 -3.75 -5.32 -5.48
CA GLU A 150 -4.48 -4.04 -5.33
C GLU A 150 -3.61 -2.86 -5.78
N ASN A 151 -2.38 -2.81 -5.28
CA ASN A 151 -1.42 -1.74 -5.60
C ASN A 151 -1.05 -1.71 -7.10
N LYS A 152 -0.99 -2.87 -7.77
CA LYS A 152 -0.73 -2.96 -9.21
C LYS A 152 -1.94 -2.62 -10.07
N VAL A 153 -3.15 -3.02 -9.67
CA VAL A 153 -4.37 -2.89 -10.46
C VAL A 153 -5.01 -1.51 -10.31
N THR A 154 -4.97 -0.91 -9.12
CA THR A 154 -5.60 0.40 -8.87
C THR A 154 -4.70 1.59 -9.19
N GLY A 155 -3.41 1.36 -9.45
CA GLY A 155 -2.43 2.45 -9.61
C GLY A 155 -2.15 3.24 -8.33
N ARG A 156 -2.76 2.87 -7.19
CA ARG A 156 -2.35 3.39 -5.87
C ARG A 156 -1.03 2.75 -5.49
N ASN A 157 0.06 3.47 -5.76
CA ASN A 157 1.34 3.09 -5.20
C ASN A 157 1.35 3.56 -3.74
N LEU A 158 1.07 2.65 -2.80
CA LEU A 158 1.10 2.91 -1.36
C LEU A 158 2.41 3.57 -0.91
N HIS A 159 3.54 3.28 -1.58
CA HIS A 159 4.81 3.93 -1.29
C HIS A 159 4.83 5.39 -1.76
N ILE A 160 4.14 5.75 -2.83
CA ILE A 160 3.94 7.15 -3.24
C ILE A 160 3.10 7.88 -2.19
N GLU A 161 1.91 7.36 -1.84
CA GLU A 161 1.02 7.99 -0.86
C GLU A 161 1.73 8.16 0.49
N LYS A 162 2.35 7.09 0.98
CA LYS A 162 3.13 7.13 2.23
C LYS A 162 4.32 8.09 2.17
N THR A 163 4.98 8.21 1.02
CA THR A 163 6.07 9.19 0.86
C THR A 163 5.54 10.61 0.96
N LEU A 164 4.44 10.91 0.27
CA LEU A 164 3.79 12.22 0.33
C LEU A 164 3.32 12.53 1.75
N ASP A 165 2.69 11.58 2.43
CA ASP A 165 2.25 11.74 3.83
C ASP A 165 3.43 12.07 4.76
N ILE A 166 4.56 11.38 4.61
CA ILE A 166 5.76 11.66 5.41
C ILE A 166 6.31 13.05 5.10
N VAL A 167 6.49 13.40 3.82
CA VAL A 167 7.02 14.71 3.40
C VAL A 167 6.11 15.83 3.90
N PHE A 168 4.80 15.69 3.75
CA PHE A 168 3.81 16.69 4.15
C PHE A 168 3.54 16.73 5.65
N SER A 169 3.92 15.68 6.40
CA SER A 169 3.87 15.70 7.87
C SER A 169 4.90 16.64 8.51
N SER A 170 5.86 17.16 7.72
CA SER A 170 6.88 18.08 8.20
C SER A 170 6.26 19.33 8.83
N THR A 171 6.56 19.57 10.10
CA THR A 171 6.03 20.70 10.88
C THR A 171 6.87 21.97 10.74
N ARG A 172 7.88 21.98 9.87
CA ARG A 172 8.83 23.10 9.75
C ARG A 172 8.20 24.30 9.05
N THR A 173 8.46 25.50 9.57
CA THR A 173 8.06 26.78 8.96
C THR A 173 9.21 27.44 8.19
N MET A 174 10.41 26.85 8.25
CA MET A 174 11.64 27.31 7.62
C MET A 174 12.33 26.13 6.91
N PRO A 175 13.31 26.40 6.03
CA PRO A 175 14.18 25.36 5.49
C PRO A 175 14.78 24.45 6.59
N ALA A 176 15.00 23.18 6.25
CA ALA A 176 15.50 22.14 7.14
C ALA A 176 16.87 22.51 7.71
N ARG A 177 17.70 23.17 6.89
CA ARG A 177 18.97 23.80 7.33
C ARG A 177 18.84 24.67 8.57
N PHE A 178 17.70 25.33 8.74
CA PHE A 178 17.43 26.27 9.83
C PHE A 178 16.42 25.73 10.86
N SER A 179 16.06 24.45 10.76
CA SER A 179 15.07 23.81 11.61
C SER A 179 15.71 22.74 12.49
N THR A 180 15.24 22.62 13.73
CA THR A 180 15.75 21.64 14.71
C THR A 180 14.64 20.71 15.14
N SER A 181 14.96 19.45 15.43
CA SER A 181 14.00 18.47 15.97
C SER A 181 14.70 17.53 16.93
N GLY A 182 14.31 17.51 18.21
CA GLY A 182 15.04 16.77 19.25
C GLY A 182 16.51 17.20 19.33
N ASP A 183 17.42 16.23 19.22
CA ASP A 183 18.87 16.48 19.25
C ASP A 183 19.47 16.95 17.92
N ARG A 184 18.65 17.00 16.85
CA ARG A 184 19.08 17.34 15.49
C ARG A 184 19.19 18.86 15.32
N ARG A 185 20.34 19.35 14.85
CA ARG A 185 20.59 20.79 14.64
C ARG A 185 20.10 21.31 13.30
N GLN A 186 19.87 20.39 12.36
CA GLN A 186 19.29 20.63 11.05
C GLN A 186 18.37 19.45 10.74
N SER A 187 17.11 19.69 10.42
CA SER A 187 16.16 18.58 10.29
C SER A 187 15.00 18.90 9.37
N PHE A 188 14.56 17.89 8.62
CA PHE A 188 13.29 17.93 7.92
C PHE A 188 12.07 17.87 8.87
N CYS A 189 12.26 17.63 10.16
CA CYS A 189 11.19 17.54 11.17
C CYS A 189 10.12 16.50 10.81
N VAL A 190 10.53 15.34 10.29
CA VAL A 190 9.65 14.23 9.94
C VAL A 190 9.95 12.98 10.77
N SER A 191 8.92 12.17 11.02
CA SER A 191 9.08 10.88 11.67
C SER A 191 9.18 9.76 10.63
N PHE A 192 10.41 9.38 10.29
CA PHE A 192 10.69 8.26 9.38
C PHE A 192 11.89 7.45 9.87
N SER A 193 11.66 6.22 10.35
CA SER A 193 12.69 5.43 11.05
C SER A 193 13.97 5.12 10.24
N PRO A 194 13.91 4.99 8.89
CA PRO A 194 15.11 4.86 8.07
C PRO A 194 15.94 6.14 7.93
N LEU A 195 15.35 7.33 8.17
CA LEU A 195 16.09 8.60 8.18
C LEU A 195 16.84 8.76 9.50
N LYS A 196 18.12 8.38 9.48
CA LYS A 196 19.03 8.53 10.62
C LYS A 196 19.49 9.98 10.77
N HIS A 197 20.04 10.28 11.94
CA HIS A 197 20.48 11.61 12.32
C HIS A 197 21.46 12.21 11.31
N ASP A 198 22.54 11.49 10.99
CA ASP A 198 23.60 12.00 10.12
C ASP A 198 23.08 12.25 8.69
N ALA A 199 22.20 11.38 8.19
CA ALA A 199 21.58 11.57 6.88
C ALA A 199 20.63 12.78 6.84
N ASP A 200 19.88 13.03 7.92
CA ASP A 200 19.00 14.21 8.06
C ASP A 200 19.84 15.50 7.99
N GLU A 201 20.91 15.58 8.78
CA GLU A 201 21.79 16.75 8.82
C GLU A 201 22.60 16.93 7.53
N GLU A 202 23.14 15.85 6.94
CA GLU A 202 23.90 15.89 5.69
C GLU A 202 23.04 16.41 4.53
N MET A 203 21.82 15.87 4.39
CA MET A 203 20.89 16.29 3.33
C MET A 203 20.47 17.76 3.48
N ALA A 204 20.11 18.19 4.69
CA ALA A 204 19.76 19.59 4.96
C ALA A 204 20.93 20.56 4.67
N ALA A 205 22.15 20.19 5.08
CA ALA A 205 23.35 20.98 4.83
C ALA A 205 23.67 21.04 3.33
N GLN A 206 23.52 19.93 2.62
CA GLN A 206 23.83 19.83 1.20
C GLN A 206 22.88 20.67 0.35
N ALA A 207 21.57 20.63 0.62
CA ALA A 207 20.59 21.45 -0.10
C ALA A 207 20.97 22.94 0.00
N TYR A 208 21.26 23.41 1.20
CA TYR A 208 21.67 24.79 1.45
C TYR A 208 23.03 25.15 0.83
N GLY A 209 24.02 24.26 0.91
CA GLY A 209 25.33 24.51 0.33
C GLY A 209 25.30 24.60 -1.19
N ALA A 210 24.43 23.80 -1.83
CA ALA A 210 24.34 23.72 -3.28
C ALA A 210 23.52 24.83 -3.92
N ILE A 211 22.48 25.35 -3.26
CA ILE A 211 21.50 26.25 -3.90
C ILE A 211 22.14 27.49 -4.55
N ASN A 212 23.14 28.10 -3.92
CA ASN A 212 23.84 29.28 -4.47
C ASN A 212 24.68 28.95 -5.70
N PHE A 213 25.15 27.71 -5.84
CA PHE A 213 25.82 27.29 -7.06
C PHE A 213 24.86 27.32 -8.25
N TYR A 214 23.59 26.97 -8.05
CA TYR A 214 22.59 26.94 -9.13
C TYR A 214 21.89 28.28 -9.34
N LEU A 215 21.56 28.98 -8.26
CA LEU A 215 20.74 30.19 -8.29
C LEU A 215 21.54 31.50 -8.19
N SER A 216 22.83 31.48 -8.52
CA SER A 216 23.66 32.69 -8.48
C SER A 216 23.18 33.76 -9.47
N ASN A 217 23.42 35.02 -9.12
CA ASN A 217 23.12 36.16 -10.00
C ASN A 217 23.81 36.03 -11.36
N GLU A 218 25.02 35.48 -11.41
CA GLU A 218 25.74 35.21 -12.67
C GLU A 218 24.99 34.25 -13.61
N LYS A 219 24.24 33.28 -13.06
CA LYS A 219 23.47 32.31 -13.85
C LYS A 219 22.10 32.84 -14.27
N ARG A 220 21.46 33.63 -13.41
CA ARG A 220 20.05 34.06 -13.59
C ARG A 220 19.91 35.50 -14.09
N GLY A 221 20.96 36.31 -13.97
CA GLY A 221 20.94 37.74 -14.28
C GLY A 221 20.20 38.60 -13.26
N TYR A 222 19.70 38.01 -12.16
CA TYR A 222 19.09 38.72 -11.05
C TYR A 222 19.16 37.94 -9.73
N GLU A 223 19.03 38.65 -8.61
CA GLU A 223 19.02 38.08 -7.27
C GLU A 223 17.57 37.75 -6.83
N LEU A 224 17.37 36.59 -6.20
CA LEU A 224 16.10 36.27 -5.55
C LEU A 224 15.96 37.05 -4.26
N ASP A 225 14.76 37.58 -4.00
CA ASP A 225 14.45 38.02 -2.66
C ASP A 225 14.50 36.83 -1.67
N GLN A 226 14.76 37.14 -0.40
CA GLN A 226 15.00 36.13 0.62
C GLN A 226 13.82 35.14 0.80
N LYS A 227 12.57 35.59 0.63
CA LYS A 227 11.40 34.70 0.79
C LYS A 227 11.28 33.72 -0.37
N THR A 228 11.54 34.20 -1.59
CA THR A 228 11.58 33.33 -2.77
C THR A 228 12.73 32.34 -2.66
N PHE A 229 13.92 32.79 -2.25
CA PHE A 229 15.07 31.92 -2.01
C PHE A 229 14.77 30.81 -0.99
N HIS A 230 14.21 31.15 0.17
CA HIS A 230 13.83 30.15 1.18
C HIS A 230 12.74 29.19 0.69
N SER A 231 11.78 29.67 -0.10
CA SER A 231 10.73 28.82 -0.69
C SER A 231 11.32 27.78 -1.65
N VAL A 232 12.25 28.20 -2.53
CA VAL A 232 12.93 27.29 -3.47
C VAL A 232 13.79 26.28 -2.71
N LEU A 233 14.53 26.73 -1.69
CA LEU A 233 15.31 25.84 -0.82
C LEU A 233 14.43 24.79 -0.16
N MET A 234 13.31 25.19 0.43
CA MET A 234 12.38 24.31 1.12
C MET A 234 11.77 23.25 0.19
N ILE A 235 11.41 23.64 -1.04
CA ILE A 235 10.91 22.69 -2.06
C ILE A 235 12.03 21.72 -2.47
N GLY A 236 13.25 22.19 -2.70
CA GLY A 236 14.39 21.31 -3.02
C GLY A 236 14.67 20.30 -1.91
N GLU A 237 14.61 20.74 -0.66
CA GLU A 237 14.68 19.89 0.54
C GLU A 237 13.58 18.82 0.58
N ASP A 238 12.32 19.18 0.30
CA ASP A 238 11.22 18.20 0.28
C ASP A 238 11.36 17.19 -0.88
N LEU A 239 11.85 17.63 -2.04
CA LEU A 239 12.14 16.75 -3.16
C LEU A 239 13.29 15.78 -2.84
N MET A 240 14.33 16.25 -2.15
CA MET A 240 15.43 15.42 -1.64
C MET A 240 14.93 14.39 -0.62
N LEU A 241 14.10 14.79 0.33
CA LEU A 241 13.49 13.88 1.30
C LEU A 241 12.59 12.84 0.60
N GLY A 242 11.75 13.28 -0.34
CA GLY A 242 10.88 12.40 -1.12
C GLY A 242 11.66 11.36 -1.92
N SER A 243 12.78 11.75 -2.53
CA SER A 243 13.64 10.82 -3.26
C SER A 243 14.34 9.82 -2.32
N PHE A 244 14.84 10.29 -1.18
CA PHE A 244 15.41 9.43 -0.13
C PHE A 244 14.43 8.35 0.33
N ILE A 245 13.18 8.74 0.62
CA ILE A 245 12.14 7.82 1.09
C ILE A 245 11.79 6.79 0.01
N LEU A 246 11.55 7.21 -1.24
CA LEU A 246 11.26 6.27 -2.34
C LEU A 246 12.40 5.29 -2.59
N THR A 247 13.66 5.74 -2.49
CA THR A 247 14.81 4.83 -2.60
C THR A 247 14.85 3.84 -1.44
N LYS A 248 14.55 4.25 -0.20
CA LYS A 248 14.40 3.29 0.92
C LYS A 248 13.23 2.31 0.71
N PHE A 249 12.21 2.66 -0.08
CA PHE A 249 11.14 1.76 -0.50
C PHE A 249 11.43 0.97 -1.80
N LYS A 250 12.57 1.19 -2.47
CA LYS A 250 12.94 0.60 -3.77
C LYS A 250 11.96 0.94 -4.90
N GLU A 251 11.51 2.19 -4.93
CA GLU A 251 10.51 2.72 -5.85
C GLU A 251 11.03 3.96 -6.61
N GLU A 252 12.31 3.99 -7.00
CA GLU A 252 12.95 5.19 -7.56
C GLU A 252 12.29 5.66 -8.86
N ASN A 253 11.74 4.73 -9.63
CA ASN A 253 11.03 4.97 -10.89
C ASN A 253 9.73 5.76 -10.69
N SER A 254 9.20 5.78 -9.46
CA SER A 254 7.97 6.50 -9.10
C SER A 254 8.21 7.97 -8.76
N PHE A 255 9.47 8.46 -8.78
CA PHE A 255 9.78 9.82 -8.35
C PHE A 255 9.09 10.91 -9.20
N GLY A 256 8.98 10.70 -10.52
CA GLY A 256 8.28 11.64 -11.40
C GLY A 256 6.84 11.92 -10.96
N ASN A 257 6.17 10.91 -10.39
CA ASN A 257 4.79 11.02 -9.91
C ASN A 257 4.68 11.88 -8.63
N ILE A 258 5.68 11.85 -7.74
CA ILE A 258 5.65 12.64 -6.49
C ILE A 258 6.21 14.04 -6.64
N LYS A 259 7.15 14.25 -7.58
CA LYS A 259 7.81 15.56 -7.78
C LYS A 259 6.78 16.68 -7.95
N GLN A 260 5.82 16.47 -8.84
CA GLN A 260 4.81 17.48 -9.13
C GLN A 260 3.83 17.67 -7.96
N ALA A 261 3.50 16.60 -7.24
CA ALA A 261 2.64 16.68 -6.05
C ALA A 261 3.28 17.51 -4.94
N ILE A 262 4.58 17.33 -4.69
CA ILE A 262 5.34 18.12 -3.70
C ILE A 262 5.37 19.60 -4.09
N ILE A 263 5.69 19.90 -5.35
CA ILE A 263 5.74 21.27 -5.85
C ILE A 263 4.36 21.95 -5.72
N ASN A 264 3.29 21.27 -6.15
CA ASN A 264 1.93 21.82 -6.08
C ASN A 264 1.51 22.06 -4.63
N HIS A 265 1.74 21.11 -3.73
CA HIS A 265 1.42 21.26 -2.32
C HIS A 265 2.13 22.47 -1.69
N ARG A 266 3.38 22.74 -2.05
CA ARG A 266 4.09 23.93 -1.56
C ARG A 266 3.62 25.22 -2.21
N LEU A 267 3.31 25.21 -3.51
CA LEU A 267 2.71 26.36 -4.18
C LEU A 267 1.40 26.76 -3.50
N ASP A 268 0.48 25.81 -3.27
CA ASP A 268 -0.82 26.08 -2.64
C ASP A 268 -0.68 26.74 -1.25
N ASN A 269 0.37 26.39 -0.52
CA ASN A 269 0.66 26.92 0.81
C ASN A 269 1.45 28.25 0.80
N LEU A 270 2.25 28.52 -0.23
CA LEU A 270 3.20 29.65 -0.25
C LEU A 270 2.82 30.77 -1.24
N GLU A 271 2.01 30.49 -2.26
CA GLU A 271 1.73 31.43 -3.37
C GLU A 271 1.14 32.75 -2.89
N LYS A 272 0.31 32.73 -1.83
CA LYS A 272 -0.22 33.95 -1.19
C LYS A 272 0.87 34.84 -0.57
N THR A 273 2.00 34.25 -0.19
CA THR A 273 3.12 34.94 0.49
C THR A 273 4.29 35.26 -0.44
N VAL A 274 4.40 34.53 -1.56
CA VAL A 274 5.45 34.69 -2.58
C VAL A 274 4.81 34.67 -3.98
N PRO A 275 4.27 35.81 -4.45
CA PRO A 275 3.42 35.87 -5.65
C PRO A 275 4.09 35.40 -6.95
N ASN A 276 5.42 35.53 -7.06
CA ASN A 276 6.17 35.16 -8.26
C ASN A 276 6.80 33.76 -8.19
N LEU A 277 6.51 32.98 -7.13
CA LEU A 277 7.16 31.69 -6.90
C LEU A 277 6.97 30.75 -8.08
N LYS A 278 5.75 30.64 -8.62
CA LYS A 278 5.45 29.76 -9.75
C LYS A 278 6.30 30.05 -11.00
N ALA A 279 6.55 31.33 -11.29
CA ALA A 279 7.39 31.73 -12.42
C ALA A 279 8.86 31.36 -12.20
N VAL A 280 9.34 31.47 -10.95
CA VAL A 280 10.70 31.07 -10.58
C VAL A 280 10.88 29.55 -10.65
N LEU A 281 9.88 28.76 -10.23
CA LEU A 281 9.97 27.30 -10.20
C LEU A 281 10.11 26.64 -11.58
N ILE A 282 9.75 27.31 -12.66
CA ILE A 282 9.88 26.79 -14.03
C ILE A 282 11.22 27.19 -14.69
N GLU A 283 12.07 27.94 -13.99
CA GLU A 283 13.39 28.31 -14.51
C GLU A 283 14.32 27.10 -14.55
N LYS A 284 15.16 27.06 -15.58
CA LYS A 284 16.10 25.95 -15.82
C LYS A 284 17.08 25.77 -14.66
N GLU A 285 17.52 26.85 -14.06
CA GLU A 285 18.46 26.88 -12.94
C GLU A 285 17.84 26.26 -11.69
N VAL A 286 16.56 26.52 -11.43
CA VAL A 286 15.80 25.93 -10.33
C VAL A 286 15.56 24.44 -10.59
N GLU A 287 15.22 24.07 -11.82
CA GLU A 287 15.06 22.66 -12.20
C GLU A 287 16.37 21.87 -12.04
N ASN A 288 17.51 22.45 -12.41
CA ASN A 288 18.83 21.84 -12.19
C ASN A 288 19.15 21.67 -10.69
N TYR A 289 18.80 22.67 -9.87
CA TYR A 289 18.94 22.57 -8.42
C TYR A 289 18.05 21.47 -7.82
N PHE A 290 16.80 21.38 -8.28
CA PHE A 290 15.89 20.32 -7.85
C PHE A 290 16.39 18.95 -8.26
N GLN A 291 16.92 18.79 -9.48
CA GLN A 291 17.51 17.53 -9.89
C GLN A 291 18.71 17.14 -9.02
N HIS A 292 19.59 18.08 -8.70
CA HIS A 292 20.69 17.86 -7.73
C HIS A 292 20.18 17.38 -6.37
N CYS A 293 19.13 18.03 -5.84
CA CYS A 293 18.53 17.63 -4.58
C CYS A 293 17.99 16.20 -4.61
N VAL A 294 17.33 15.84 -5.71
CA VAL A 294 16.76 14.51 -5.92
C VAL A 294 17.85 13.45 -5.97
N ASP A 295 18.90 13.68 -6.74
CA ASP A 295 20.00 12.73 -6.90
C ASP A 295 20.76 12.54 -5.60
N PHE A 296 21.04 13.63 -4.87
CA PHE A 296 21.69 13.53 -3.57
C PHE A 296 20.86 12.76 -2.53
N GLY A 297 19.53 12.93 -2.51
CA GLY A 297 18.64 12.17 -1.64
C GLY A 297 18.67 10.67 -1.96
N ARG A 298 18.73 10.30 -3.24
CA ARG A 298 18.88 8.89 -3.69
C ARG A 298 20.21 8.30 -3.25
N ASP A 299 21.31 9.00 -3.52
CA ASP A 299 22.65 8.54 -3.17
C ASP A 299 22.80 8.35 -1.66
N THR A 300 22.27 9.29 -0.87
CA THR A 300 22.28 9.20 0.59
C THR A 300 21.46 8.02 1.10
N ALA A 301 20.36 7.67 0.43
CA ALA A 301 19.55 6.50 0.80
C ALA A 301 20.22 5.16 0.47
N GLN A 302 21.22 5.12 -0.40
CA GLN A 302 21.93 3.89 -0.77
C GLN A 302 23.16 3.60 0.11
N LYS A 303 23.63 4.61 0.86
CA LYS A 303 24.60 4.44 1.96
C LYS A 303 23.94 3.71 3.14
#